data_AF-K2D1Y1-F1
#
_entry.id   AF-K2D1Y1-F1
#
_cell.length_a   1.000
_cell.length_b   1.000
_cell.length_c   1.000
_cell.angle_alpha   90.00
_cell.angle_beta   90.00
_cell.angle_gamma   90.00
#
_symmetry.space_group_name_H-M   'P 1'
#
loop_
_entity.id
_entity.type
_entity.pdbx_description
1 polymer ?
#
loop_
_entity_poly.entity_id
_entity_poly.type
_entity_poly.pdbx_seq_one_letter_code
_entity_poly.pdbx_strand_id
1 'polypeptide(L)'
;MSVLVGRSAPDFTVPAVLGTGEIVNSFNFKTATKGKYAILFFYPLDFTFVCPSELIALDHAMQEFKSRNVEVISVSIDSQFTHHAWRNTP
;
A
#
# COMPACT_ATOMS: atom_id res chain seq x y z
N MET A 1 0.23 5.28 -20.08
CA MET A 1 1.40 4.36 -20.09
C MET A 1 0.90 3.02 -19.58
N SER A 2 1.00 1.95 -20.34
CA SER A 2 0.58 0.61 -19.88
C SER A 2 1.67 -0.02 -19.02
N VAL A 3 1.29 -0.69 -17.93
CA VAL A 3 2.20 -1.52 -17.13
C VAL A 3 2.37 -2.84 -17.88
N LEU A 4 3.59 -3.12 -18.34
CA LEU A 4 3.91 -4.34 -19.09
C LEU A 4 4.74 -5.28 -18.23
N VAL A 5 4.38 -6.56 -18.24
CA VAL A 5 5.12 -7.61 -17.55
C VAL A 5 6.57 -7.64 -18.04
N GLY A 6 7.52 -7.76 -17.11
CA GLY A 6 8.96 -7.78 -17.39
C GLY A 6 9.60 -6.41 -17.60
N ARG A 7 8.82 -5.32 -17.63
CA ARG A 7 9.35 -3.96 -17.55
C ARG A 7 9.46 -3.52 -16.09
N SER A 8 10.40 -2.62 -15.83
CA SER A 8 10.53 -2.00 -14.51
C SER A 8 9.23 -1.28 -14.16
N ALA A 9 8.75 -1.49 -12.93
CA ALA A 9 7.61 -0.76 -12.40
C ALA A 9 7.92 0.76 -12.38
N PRO A 10 6.93 1.63 -12.70
CA PRO A 10 7.12 3.07 -12.62
C PRO A 10 7.53 3.51 -11.22
N ASP A 11 8.46 4.45 -11.14
CA ASP A 11 8.81 5.11 -9.88
C ASP A 11 7.85 6.27 -9.64
N PHE A 12 7.44 6.47 -8.39
CA PHE A 12 6.55 7.53 -7.97
C PHE A 12 6.82 7.93 -6.54
N THR A 13 6.48 9.19 -6.24
CA THR A 13 6.56 9.77 -4.91
C THR A 13 5.23 10.41 -4.57
N VAL A 14 4.60 9.97 -3.48
CA VAL A 14 3.25 10.38 -3.07
C VAL A 14 3.13 10.47 -1.55
N PRO A 15 2.14 11.19 -1.00
CA PRO A 15 1.80 11.08 0.40
C PRO A 15 1.30 9.67 0.76
N ALA A 16 1.60 9.19 1.96
CA ALA A 16 1.18 7.87 2.42
C ALA A 16 1.00 7.84 3.94
N VAL A 17 0.27 6.83 4.43
CA VAL A 17 0.19 6.49 5.85
C VAL A 17 1.05 5.26 6.10
N LEU A 18 2.05 5.36 6.97
CA LEU A 18 2.94 4.25 7.28
C LEU A 18 2.25 3.17 8.11
N GLY A 19 2.86 1.99 8.20
CA GLY A 19 2.43 0.92 9.09
C GLY A 19 2.36 1.35 10.57
N THR A 20 3.07 2.40 10.96
CA THR A 20 3.01 3.02 12.30
C THR A 20 1.78 3.91 12.51
N GLY A 21 1.07 4.30 11.44
CA GLY A 21 0.01 5.30 11.45
C GLY A 21 0.50 6.72 11.15
N GLU A 22 1.81 6.94 11.03
CA GLU A 22 2.35 8.26 10.68
C GLU A 22 2.03 8.64 9.24
N ILE A 23 1.58 9.89 9.04
CA ILE A 23 1.38 10.45 7.70
C ILE A 23 2.70 11.04 7.21
N VAL A 24 3.20 10.54 6.08
CA VAL A 24 4.37 11.08 5.39
C VAL A 24 3.94 11.74 4.08
N ASN A 25 4.52 12.89 3.76
CA ASN A 25 4.18 13.64 2.53
C ASN A 25 4.96 13.16 1.29
N SER A 26 6.01 12.37 1.49
CA SER A 26 6.95 11.98 0.42
C SER A 26 7.39 10.53 0.60
N PHE A 27 6.48 9.60 0.34
CA PHE A 27 6.78 8.19 0.22
C PHE A 27 7.25 7.90 -1.21
N ASN A 28 8.48 7.43 -1.39
CA ASN A 28 9.01 7.02 -2.68
C ASN A 28 8.99 5.50 -2.84
N PHE A 29 8.32 5.01 -3.89
CA PHE A 29 8.13 3.58 -4.14
C PHE A 29 9.46 2.84 -4.30
N LYS A 30 10.34 3.30 -5.19
CA LYS A 30 11.60 2.60 -5.49
C LYS A 30 12.55 2.51 -4.30
N THR A 31 12.56 3.54 -3.45
CA THR A 31 13.36 3.56 -2.22
C THR A 31 12.79 2.61 -1.17
N ALA A 32 11.47 2.63 -0.98
CA ALA A 32 10.79 1.76 -0.02
C ALA A 32 10.91 0.27 -0.36
N THR A 33 10.96 -0.08 -1.64
CA THR A 33 11.02 -1.47 -2.11
C THR A 33 12.44 -1.92 -2.52
N LYS A 34 13.47 -1.12 -2.23
CA LYS A 34 14.83 -1.42 -2.65
C LYS A 34 15.33 -2.74 -2.04
N GLY A 35 15.70 -3.69 -2.90
CA GLY A 35 16.21 -5.00 -2.47
C GLY A 35 15.14 -5.93 -1.89
N LYS A 36 13.86 -5.59 -2.05
CA LYS A 36 12.71 -6.40 -1.63
C LYS A 36 11.84 -6.73 -2.83
N TYR A 37 11.08 -7.81 -2.72
CA TYR A 37 9.90 -7.96 -3.58
C TYR A 37 8.84 -6.95 -3.15
N ALA A 38 8.01 -6.51 -4.09
CA ALA A 38 6.96 -5.53 -3.82
C ALA A 38 5.62 -6.04 -4.33
N ILE A 39 4.60 -5.94 -3.49
CA ILE A 39 3.20 -6.08 -3.88
C ILE A 39 2.60 -4.68 -3.85
N LEU A 40 2.15 -4.19 -5.00
CA LEU A 40 1.38 -2.95 -5.12
C LEU A 40 -0.07 -3.33 -5.37
N PHE A 41 -0.92 -3.19 -4.36
CA PHE A 41 -2.32 -3.60 -4.36
C PHE A 41 -3.22 -2.37 -4.49
N PHE A 42 -4.02 -2.30 -5.55
CA PHE A 42 -4.95 -1.20 -5.77
C PHE A 42 -6.36 -1.62 -5.36
N TYR A 43 -7.00 -0.80 -4.52
CA TYR A 43 -8.40 -0.98 -4.15
C TYR A 43 -9.20 0.30 -4.50
N PRO A 44 -10.50 0.19 -4.82
CA PRO A 44 -11.27 1.31 -5.35
C PRO A 44 -11.31 2.55 -4.45
N LEU A 45 -11.81 2.38 -3.21
CA LEU A 45 -12.13 3.47 -2.29
C LEU A 45 -12.16 2.99 -0.84
N ASP A 46 -11.71 3.86 0.08
CA ASP A 46 -11.90 3.74 1.52
C ASP A 46 -13.41 3.79 1.89
N PHE A 47 -13.78 3.24 3.05
CA PHE A 47 -15.17 3.24 3.56
C PHE A 47 -16.21 2.60 2.62
N THR A 48 -15.79 1.62 1.81
CA THR A 48 -16.68 0.82 0.95
C THR A 48 -16.79 -0.63 1.43
N PHE A 49 -17.68 -1.41 0.81
CA PHE A 49 -18.17 -2.67 1.39
C PHE A 49 -17.24 -3.88 1.25
N VAL A 50 -16.43 -3.95 0.18
CA VAL A 50 -15.58 -5.14 -0.11
C VAL A 50 -14.11 -4.88 0.26
N CYS A 51 -13.61 -3.68 -0.02
CA CYS A 51 -12.24 -3.26 0.27
C CYS A 51 -11.71 -3.58 1.68
N PRO A 52 -12.49 -3.44 2.79
CA PRO A 52 -11.95 -3.76 4.11
C PRO A 52 -11.59 -5.24 4.24
N SER A 53 -12.35 -6.15 3.62
CA SER A 53 -12.08 -7.58 3.73
C SER A 53 -10.74 -7.98 3.10
N GLU A 54 -10.38 -7.38 1.95
CA GLU A 54 -9.12 -7.65 1.25
C GLU A 54 -7.93 -7.07 2.02
N LEU A 55 -8.06 -5.86 2.56
CA LEU A 55 -7.00 -5.23 3.35
C LEU A 55 -6.78 -5.94 4.70
N ILE A 56 -7.85 -6.40 5.36
CA ILE A 56 -7.74 -7.23 6.57
C ILE A 56 -7.08 -8.57 6.25
N ALA A 57 -7.42 -9.20 5.12
CA ALA A 57 -6.76 -10.44 4.69
C ALA A 57 -5.26 -10.24 4.43
N LEU A 58 -4.87 -9.12 3.81
CA LEU A 58 -3.46 -8.73 3.63
C LEU A 58 -2.76 -8.47 4.97
N ASP A 59 -3.44 -7.83 5.93
CA ASP A 59 -2.89 -7.60 7.27
C ASP A 59 -2.64 -8.92 8.02
N HIS A 60 -3.59 -9.85 8.01
CA HIS A 60 -3.41 -11.18 8.58
C HIS A 60 -2.25 -11.96 7.94
N ALA A 61 -2.02 -11.78 6.63
CA ALA A 61 -0.91 -12.40 5.90
C ALA A 61 0.42 -11.62 5.98
N MET A 62 0.45 -10.46 6.65
CA MET A 62 1.60 -9.54 6.66
C MET A 62 2.88 -10.19 7.22
N GLN A 63 2.75 -11.07 8.21
CA GLN A 63 3.90 -11.81 8.75
C GLN A 63 4.52 -12.75 7.71
N GLU A 64 3.70 -13.39 6.88
CA GLU A 64 4.17 -14.27 5.81
C GLU A 64 4.94 -13.46 4.75
N PHE A 65 4.39 -12.33 4.31
CA PHE A 65 5.06 -11.45 3.36
C PHE A 65 6.40 -10.93 3.88
N LYS A 66 6.44 -10.48 5.14
CA LYS A 66 7.68 -10.05 5.80
C LYS A 66 8.72 -11.16 5.84
N SER A 67 8.33 -12.40 6.17
CA SER A 67 9.24 -13.56 6.19
C SER A 67 9.86 -13.88 4.83
N ARG A 68 9.19 -13.49 3.74
CA ARG A 68 9.63 -13.67 2.34
C ARG A 68 10.35 -12.44 1.77
N ASN A 69 10.68 -11.44 2.60
CA ASN A 69 11.28 -10.17 2.18
C ASN A 69 10.44 -9.43 1.12
N VAL A 70 9.12 -9.40 1.35
CA VAL A 70 8.13 -8.70 0.51
C VAL A 70 7.63 -7.45 1.24
N GLU A 71 7.63 -6.32 0.54
CA GLU A 71 6.98 -5.08 0.94
C GLU A 71 5.58 -5.00 0.33
N VAL A 72 4.56 -4.73 1.13
CA VAL A 72 3.17 -4.64 0.69
C VAL A 72 2.73 -3.18 0.78
N ILE A 73 2.29 -2.62 -0.35
CA ILE A 73 1.79 -1.25 -0.44
C ILE A 73 0.38 -1.30 -1.03
N SER A 74 -0.59 -0.75 -0.29
CA SER A 74 -1.97 -0.60 -0.74
C SER A 74 -2.22 0.82 -1.23
N VAL A 75 -2.98 0.98 -2.32
CA VAL A 75 -3.24 2.27 -2.97
C VAL A 75 -4.71 2.41 -3.35
N SER A 76 -5.32 3.54 -3.04
CA SER A 76 -6.57 3.98 -3.66
C SER A 76 -6.41 5.41 -4.20
N ILE A 77 -7.51 6.02 -4.64
CA ILE A 77 -7.55 7.43 -5.04
C ILE A 77 -7.86 8.39 -3.88
N ASP A 78 -8.02 7.87 -2.66
CA ASP A 78 -8.34 8.64 -1.48
C ASP A 78 -7.14 9.44 -0.96
N SER A 79 -7.42 10.43 -0.11
CA SER A 79 -6.35 11.21 0.54
C SER A 79 -5.68 10.42 1.66
N GLN A 80 -4.43 10.75 1.97
CA GLN A 80 -3.73 10.21 3.14
C GLN A 80 -4.45 10.49 4.47
N PHE A 81 -5.24 11.56 4.53
CA PHE A 81 -6.08 11.86 5.70
C PHE A 81 -7.27 10.90 5.80
N THR A 82 -7.87 10.53 4.66
CA THR A 82 -8.93 9.52 4.58
C THR A 82 -8.40 8.17 5.04
N HIS A 83 -7.24 7.74 4.53
CA HIS A 83 -6.59 6.50 4.95
C HIS A 83 -6.33 6.45 6.45
N HIS A 84 -5.81 7.56 7.01
CA HIS A 84 -5.56 7.67 8.44
C HIS A 84 -6.86 7.59 9.24
N ALA A 85 -7.92 8.27 8.81
CA ALA A 85 -9.22 8.21 9.47
C ALA A 85 -9.83 6.80 9.40
N TRP A 86 -9.75 6.15 8.24
CA TRP A 86 -10.32 4.82 8.03
C TRP A 86 -9.65 3.77 8.88
N ARG A 87 -8.31 3.81 8.97
CA ARG A 87 -7.54 2.96 9.88
C ARG A 87 -7.97 3.06 11.35
N ASN A 88 -8.43 4.24 11.77
CA ASN A 88 -8.88 4.51 13.13
C ASN A 88 -10.40 4.30 13.30
N THR A 89 -11.08 3.83 12.26
CA THR A 89 -12.50 3.49 12.33
C THR A 89 -12.66 2.04 12.78
N PRO A 90 -13.51 1.75 13.79
CA PRO A 90 -13.72 0.41 14.33
C PRO A 90 -14.22 -0.63 13.31
#